data_AF-A0A8J6T953-F1
#
_entry.id   AF-A0A8J6T953-F1
#
_cell.length_a   1.000
_cell.length_b   1.000
_cell.length_c   1.000
_cell.angle_alpha   90.00
_cell.angle_beta   90.00
_cell.angle_gamma   90.00
#
_symmetry.space_group_name_H-M   'P 1'
#
loop_
_entity.id
_entity.type
_entity.pdbx_description
1 polymer ?
#
loop_
_entity_poly.entity_id
_entity_poly.type
_entity_poly.pdbx_seq_one_letter_code
_entity_poly.pdbx_strand_id
1 'polypeptide(L)' 'VGYFGFSGNIDFCITIRTISIVENKLSIQVGAGIVYDSSPRKEYQETLKKAAAMFKAIERSKNDSDDR' A
#
# COMPACT_ATOMS: atom_id res chain seq x y z
N VAL A 1 12.14 0.21 -0.21
CA VAL A 1 12.49 1.59 0.22
C VAL A 1 13.43 1.46 1.39
N GLY A 2 14.45 2.31 1.51
CA GLY A 2 15.46 2.18 2.56
C GLY A 2 16.72 2.98 2.23
N TYR A 3 17.78 2.77 3.00
CA TYR A 3 19.04 3.49 2.84
C TYR A 3 20.27 2.64 3.20
N PHE A 4 21.41 3.06 2.64
CA PHE A 4 22.75 2.66 3.07
C PHE A 4 23.41 3.86 3.74
N GLY A 5 23.90 3.68 4.97
CA GLY A 5 24.62 4.70 5.72
C GLY A 5 26.13 4.59 5.51
N PHE A 6 26.82 5.74 5.51
CA PHE A 6 28.29 5.79 5.40
C PHE A 6 29.03 5.12 6.56
N SER A 7 28.34 4.87 7.68
CA SER A 7 28.85 4.10 8.82
C SER A 7 28.74 2.58 8.65
N GLY A 8 28.26 2.10 7.49
CA GLY A 8 28.01 0.68 7.23
C GLY A 8 26.62 0.19 7.67
N ASN A 9 25.78 1.06 8.22
CA ASN A 9 24.41 0.72 8.61
C ASN A 9 23.51 0.61 7.40
N ILE A 10 22.56 -0.33 7.44
CA ILE A 10 21.64 -0.61 6.35
C ILE A 10 20.26 -0.85 6.95
N ASP A 11 19.23 -0.21 6.40
CA ASP A 11 17.84 -0.46 6.77
C ASP A 11 16.93 -0.38 5.55
N PHE A 12 16.03 -1.37 5.42
CA PHE A 12 15.11 -1.51 4.31
C PHE A 12 13.74 -1.97 4.79
N CYS A 13 12.72 -1.43 4.13
CA CYS A 13 11.35 -1.90 4.26
C CYS A 13 10.83 -2.47 2.93
N ILE A 14 9.93 -3.45 3.08
CA ILE A 14 9.16 -4.00 1.96
C ILE A 14 8.17 -2.94 1.49
N THR A 15 8.07 -2.73 0.19
CA THR A 15 7.19 -1.73 -0.44
C THR A 15 5.74 -2.22 -0.55
N ILE A 16 5.16 -2.62 0.58
CA ILE A 16 3.73 -2.92 0.73
C ILE A 16 3.00 -1.71 1.29
N ARG A 17 1.66 -1.67 1.12
CA ARG A 17 0.84 -0.51 1.52
C ARG A 17 1.39 0.83 1.01
N THR A 18 1.96 0.80 -0.19
CA THR A 18 2.59 1.94 -0.85
C THR A 18 1.73 2.33 -2.04
N ILE A 19 1.57 3.64 -2.24
CA ILE A 19 0.88 4.21 -3.40
C ILE A 19 1.96 4.71 -4.36
N SER A 20 1.96 4.25 -5.62
CA SER A 20 2.87 4.75 -6.65
C SER A 20 2.14 5.71 -7.58
N ILE A 21 2.77 6.85 -7.90
CA ILE A 21 2.22 7.84 -8.82
C ILE A 21 3.15 7.94 -10.02
N VAL A 22 2.62 7.66 -11.21
CA VAL A 22 3.35 7.74 -12.48
C VAL A 22 2.42 8.39 -13.50
N GLU A 23 2.90 9.40 -14.23
CA GLU A 23 2.10 10.08 -15.27
C GLU A 23 0.70 10.51 -14.79
N ASN A 24 0.63 11.07 -13.58
CA ASN A 24 -0.62 11.50 -12.94
C ASN A 24 -1.63 10.36 -12.66
N LYS A 25 -1.19 9.10 -12.69
CA LYS A 25 -1.98 7.91 -12.32
C LYS A 25 -1.50 7.35 -10.99
N LEU A 26 -2.43 7.25 -10.05
CA LEU A 26 -2.25 6.56 -8.77
C LEU A 26 -2.48 5.06 -8.98
N SER A 27 -1.52 4.24 -8.54
CA SER A 27 -1.63 2.77 -8.55
C SER A 27 -1.37 2.21 -7.17
N ILE A 28 -2.15 1.19 -6.81
CA ILE A 28 -2.08 0.49 -5.52
C ILE A 28 -1.95 -1.00 -5.80
N GLN A 29 -0.83 -1.60 -5.39
CA GLN A 29 -0.63 -3.04 -5.47
C GLN A 29 -1.02 -3.69 -4.14
N VAL A 30 -1.85 -4.74 -4.22
CA VAL A 30 -2.26 -5.57 -3.08
C VAL A 30 -2.17 -7.05 -3.43
N GLY A 31 -2.06 -7.87 -2.40
CA GLY A 31 -1.98 -9.31 -2.52
C GLY A 31 -2.36 -10.02 -1.23
N ALA A 32 -2.44 -11.34 -1.32
CA ALA A 32 -2.75 -12.24 -0.22
C ALA A 32 -1.75 -13.40 -0.24
N GLY A 33 -1.46 -13.97 0.93
CA GLY A 33 -0.66 -15.17 1.04
C GLY A 33 -1.57 -16.38 0.87
N ILE A 34 -1.34 -17.19 -0.16
CA ILE A 34 -2.15 -18.37 -0.44
C ILE A 34 -1.55 -19.58 0.26
N VAL A 35 -2.36 -20.27 1.05
CA VAL A 35 -2.02 -21.53 1.73
C VAL A 35 -3.00 -22.63 1.32
N TYR A 36 -2.74 -23.87 1.76
CA TYR A 36 -3.50 -25.05 1.34
C TYR A 36 -5.01 -24.92 1.53
N ASP A 37 -5.43 -24.32 2.63
CA ASP A 37 -6.83 -24.14 3.04
C ASP A 37 -7.41 -22.76 2.68
N SER A 38 -6.67 -21.96 1.90
CA SER A 38 -7.14 -20.65 1.45
C SER A 38 -8.42 -20.78 0.62
N SER A 39 -9.36 -19.86 0.87
CA SER A 39 -10.58 -19.74 0.08
C SER A 39 -10.45 -18.55 -0.88
N PRO A 40 -10.56 -18.72 -2.20
CA PRO A 40 -10.39 -17.64 -3.17
C PRO A 40 -11.22 -16.39 -2.85
N ARG A 41 -12.45 -16.58 -2.38
CA ARG A 41 -13.36 -15.49 -2.00
C ARG A 41 -12.88 -14.73 -0.76
N LYS A 42 -12.32 -15.43 0.24
CA LYS A 42 -11.79 -14.80 1.47
C LYS A 42 -10.53 -14.00 1.15
N GLU A 43 -9.61 -14.57 0.37
CA GLU A 43 -8.35 -13.92 0.00
C GLU A 43 -8.60 -12.67 -0.84
N TYR A 44 -9.53 -12.73 -1.79
CA TYR A 44 -9.96 -11.56 -2.55
C TYR A 44 -10.53 -10.45 -1.63
N GLN A 45 -11.35 -10.82 -0.65
CA GLN A 45 -11.87 -9.83 0.30
C GLN A 45 -10.74 -9.22 1.17
N GLU A 46 -9.72 -10.01 1.50
CA GLU A 46 -8.55 -9.51 2.22
C GLU A 46 -7.75 -8.50 1.39
N THR A 47 -7.51 -8.77 0.10
CA THR A 47 -6.79 -7.82 -0.77
C THR A 47 -7.54 -6.50 -0.88
N LEU A 48 -8.87 -6.54 -1.02
CA LEU A 48 -9.72 -5.34 -1.01
C LEU A 48 -9.63 -4.58 0.32
N LYS A 49 -9.65 -5.28 1.46
CA LYS A 49 -9.48 -4.64 2.78
C LYS A 49 -8.11 -3.98 2.94
N LYS A 50 -7.04 -4.61 2.46
CA LYS A 50 -5.69 -4.02 2.46
C LYS A 50 -5.63 -2.76 1.58
N ALA A 51 -6.32 -2.75 0.44
CA ALA A 51 -6.40 -1.60 -0.45
C ALA A 51 -7.22 -0.44 0.16
N ALA A 52 -8.34 -0.75 0.83
CA ALA A 52 -9.28 0.23 1.35
C ALA A 52 -8.64 1.26 2.30
N ALA A 53 -7.65 0.85 3.10
CA ALA A 53 -6.94 1.77 3.98
C ALA A 53 -6.21 2.89 3.22
N MET A 54 -5.61 2.56 2.07
CA MET A 54 -4.91 3.53 1.22
C MET A 54 -5.88 4.44 0.49
N PHE A 55 -7.00 3.91 -0.01
CA PHE A 55 -8.06 4.74 -0.62
C PHE A 55 -8.61 5.75 0.38
N LYS A 56 -8.89 5.33 1.61
CA LYS A 56 -9.37 6.24 2.68
C LYS A 56 -8.36 7.34 3.00
N ALA A 57 -7.06 7.06 2.94
CA ALA A 57 -6.03 8.06 3.13
C ALA A 57 -6.04 9.13 2.01
N ILE A 58 -6.26 8.71 0.77
CA ILE A 58 -6.40 9.62 -0.38
C ILE A 58 -7.65 10.49 -0.23
N GLU A 59 -8.80 9.89 0.10
CA GLU A 59 -10.05 10.63 0.32
C GLU A 59 -9.91 11.70 1.40
N ARG A 60 -9.31 11.33 2.54
CA ARG A 60 -9.05 12.29 3.63
C ARG A 60 -8.17 13.44 3.18
N SER A 61 -7.11 13.15 2.42
CA SER A 61 -6.21 14.19 1.89
C SER A 61 -6.91 15.16 0.94
N LYS A 62 -7.93 14.72 0.20
CA LYS A 62 -8.70 15.59 -0.70
C LYS A 62 -9.64 16.53 0.08
N ASN A 63 -10.32 15.99 1.09
CA ASN A 63 -11.22 16.80 1.91
C ASN A 63 -10.46 17.89 2.68
N ASP A 64 -9.28 17.58 3.22
CA ASP A 64 -8.43 18.54 3.91
C ASP A 64 -7.91 19.68 2.99
N SER A 65 -7.92 19.47 1.66
CA SER A 65 -7.56 20.51 0.68
C SER A 65 -8.73 21.34 0.17
N ASP A 66 -9.97 20.84 0.26
CA ASP A 66 -11.18 21.63 -0.06
C ASP A 66 -11.60 22.56 1.10
N ASP A 67 -11.21 22.23 2.34
CA ASP A 67 -11.47 23.04 3.55
C ASP A 67 -10.47 24.20 3.76
N ARG A 68 -9.50 24.42 2.85
CA ARG A 68 -8.50 25.52 2.90
C ARG A 68 -8.67 26.47 1.73
#